data_AF-A0A957HP39-F1
#
_entry.id   AF-A0A957HP39-F1
#
_cell.length_a   1.000
_cell.length_b   1.000
_cell.length_c   1.000
_cell.angle_alpha   90.00
_cell.angle_beta   90.00
_cell.angle_gamma   90.00
#
_symmetry.space_group_name_H-M   'P 1'
#
loop_
_entity.id
_entity.type
_entity.pdbx_description
1 polymer ?
#
loop_
_entity_poly.entity_id
_entity_poly.type
_entity_poly.pdbx_seq_one_letter_code
_entity_poly.pdbx_strand_id
1 'polypeptide(L)'
;MRNIIVYIVLVVNLLLLAACGGSTTAEPVADSPPAAQEEQEVVAEPEEVEEAATEEPAEEEMAEEEVMEEEAPADEASAEEPAGDEASAEEPAAEEGAVGFGDMQMSGTDPDTGLEINPDTVQPGDTFIARGIVISMNLTPITEPEFLIQAPSGSKYRIRTQPLTDIYFIDGSQWQAFEFRQGVGAIATITLDASASASDVATSDDVVLVMME
;
A
#
# COMPACT_ATOMS: atom_id res chain seq x y z
N MET A 1 -53.36 4.95 -0.88
CA MET A 1 -51.90 5.10 -0.67
C MET A 1 -51.46 4.69 0.73
N ARG A 2 -52.06 5.22 1.82
CA ARG A 2 -51.67 4.89 3.20
C ARG A 2 -51.70 3.38 3.55
N ASN A 3 -52.71 2.64 3.07
CA ASN A 3 -52.81 1.19 3.30
C ASN A 3 -51.80 0.36 2.49
N ILE A 4 -51.34 0.88 1.35
CA ILE A 4 -50.34 0.20 0.50
C ILE A 4 -48.96 0.29 1.16
N ILE A 5 -48.62 1.45 1.76
CA ILE A 5 -47.37 1.64 2.50
C ILE A 5 -47.29 0.69 3.70
N VAL A 6 -48.39 0.55 4.45
CA VAL A 6 -48.45 -0.38 5.59
C VAL A 6 -48.24 -1.83 5.14
N TYR A 7 -48.82 -2.22 4.00
CA TYR A 7 -48.65 -3.57 3.47
C TYR A 7 -47.20 -3.84 3.02
N ILE A 8 -46.55 -2.87 2.35
CA ILE A 8 -45.16 -2.99 1.91
C ILE A 8 -44.22 -3.14 3.12
N VAL A 9 -44.38 -2.31 4.16
CA VAL A 9 -43.56 -2.38 5.38
C VAL A 9 -43.71 -3.74 6.09
N LEU A 10 -44.91 -4.31 6.08
CA LEU A 10 -45.20 -5.59 6.71
C LEU A 10 -44.57 -6.75 5.93
N VAL A 11 -44.63 -6.72 4.59
CA VAL A 11 -43.99 -7.73 3.72
C VAL A 11 -42.48 -7.69 3.83
N VAL A 12 -41.87 -6.49 3.87
CA VAL A 12 -40.41 -6.33 4.03
C VAL A 12 -39.93 -6.87 5.38
N ASN A 13 -40.66 -6.61 6.47
CA ASN A 13 -40.32 -7.18 7.78
C ASN A 13 -40.37 -8.71 7.80
N LEU A 14 -41.36 -9.30 7.11
CA LEU A 14 -41.53 -10.76 7.07
C LEU A 14 -40.41 -11.45 6.28
N LEU A 15 -39.91 -10.79 5.22
CA LEU A 15 -38.73 -11.26 4.47
C LEU A 15 -37.43 -11.18 5.29
N LEU A 16 -37.24 -10.10 6.06
CA LEU A 16 -36.08 -9.95 6.93
C LEU A 16 -36.02 -11.01 8.04
N LEU A 17 -37.18 -11.41 8.59
CA LEU A 17 -37.25 -12.48 9.60
C LEU A 17 -36.91 -13.86 9.05
N ALA A 18 -37.20 -14.13 7.76
CA ALA A 18 -36.86 -15.40 7.12
C ALA A 18 -35.36 -15.53 6.78
N ALA A 19 -34.65 -14.41 6.60
CA ALA A 19 -33.24 -14.40 6.22
C ALA A 19 -32.27 -14.64 7.39
N CYS A 20 -32.73 -14.61 8.65
CA CYS A 20 -31.88 -14.67 9.85
C CYS A 20 -32.07 -15.94 10.71
N GLY A 21 -32.66 -17.00 10.15
CA GLY A 21 -33.07 -18.22 10.87
C GLY A 21 -32.36 -19.52 10.51
N GLY A 22 -31.12 -19.48 10.01
CA GLY A 22 -30.39 -20.66 9.50
C GLY A 22 -29.13 -21.01 10.28
N SER A 23 -29.19 -21.20 11.60
CA SER A 23 -28.09 -21.77 12.39
C SER A 23 -28.56 -23.00 13.17
N THR A 24 -28.20 -24.19 12.68
CA THR A 24 -27.94 -25.40 13.49
C THR A 24 -27.38 -26.48 12.56
N THR A 25 -26.08 -26.75 12.68
CA THR A 25 -25.53 -28.11 12.63
C THR A 25 -24.34 -28.12 13.58
N ALA A 26 -24.55 -28.69 14.76
CA ALA A 26 -23.51 -29.10 15.69
C ALA A 26 -23.25 -30.61 15.49
N GLU A 27 -21.98 -30.95 15.23
CA GLU A 27 -21.09 -32.08 15.65
C GLU A 27 -21.69 -33.38 16.27
N PRO A 28 -21.01 -34.56 16.38
CA PRO A 28 -19.54 -34.76 16.57
C PRO A 28 -18.89 -36.10 16.05
N VAL A 29 -17.62 -36.33 16.45
CA VAL A 29 -16.86 -37.61 16.63
C VAL A 29 -16.08 -38.12 15.40
N ALA A 30 -14.78 -38.52 15.42
CA ALA A 30 -13.90 -38.97 16.49
C ALA A 30 -12.40 -38.67 16.20
N ASP A 31 -11.67 -38.69 17.30
CA ASP A 31 -10.25 -38.47 17.54
C ASP A 31 -9.40 -39.75 17.32
N SER A 32 -8.22 -39.58 16.70
CA SER A 32 -6.94 -40.29 16.91
C SER A 32 -6.52 -41.64 16.22
N PRO A 33 -5.18 -41.86 16.04
CA PRO A 33 -4.49 -42.72 15.03
C PRO A 33 -3.67 -43.88 15.69
N PRO A 34 -2.48 -44.36 15.22
CA PRO A 34 -1.94 -44.73 13.90
C PRO A 34 -1.57 -46.25 13.82
N ALA A 35 -1.30 -46.83 12.63
CA ALA A 35 -0.53 -48.09 12.54
C ALA A 35 0.13 -48.27 11.16
N ALA A 36 1.45 -48.46 11.21
CA ALA A 36 2.33 -48.84 10.12
C ALA A 36 2.14 -50.30 9.68
N GLN A 37 2.32 -50.56 8.38
CA GLN A 37 2.93 -51.76 7.77
C GLN A 37 3.59 -51.25 6.47
N GLU A 38 4.92 -51.27 6.28
CA GLU A 38 5.77 -52.44 5.96
C GLU A 38 5.21 -53.22 4.76
N GLU A 39 5.90 -53.63 3.70
CA GLU A 39 7.29 -53.62 3.21
C GLU A 39 7.14 -54.09 1.74
N GLN A 40 7.87 -53.52 0.78
CA GLN A 40 8.29 -54.29 -0.39
C GLN A 40 9.67 -53.79 -0.85
N GLU A 41 10.68 -54.46 -0.30
CA GLU A 41 12.09 -54.40 -0.67
C GLU A 41 12.38 -55.38 -1.82
N VAL A 42 13.59 -55.25 -2.38
CA VAL A 42 14.37 -56.13 -3.28
C VAL A 42 14.47 -55.56 -4.71
N VAL A 43 15.42 -54.66 -5.02
CA VAL A 43 16.91 -54.79 -5.14
C VAL A 43 17.37 -55.24 -6.53
N ALA A 44 18.11 -54.34 -7.21
CA ALA A 44 19.47 -54.53 -7.77
C ALA A 44 19.70 -53.51 -8.91
N GLU A 45 20.44 -52.41 -8.72
CA GLU A 45 21.91 -52.24 -8.82
C GLU A 45 22.41 -51.95 -10.27
N PRO A 46 23.62 -51.37 -10.47
CA PRO A 46 23.81 -50.04 -11.05
C PRO A 46 24.50 -50.05 -12.42
N GLU A 47 24.43 -48.94 -13.16
CA GLU A 47 25.45 -48.61 -14.18
C GLU A 47 26.03 -47.23 -13.90
N GLU A 48 27.29 -47.25 -13.50
CA GLU A 48 28.23 -46.14 -13.54
C GLU A 48 28.71 -45.87 -14.97
N VAL A 49 29.29 -44.68 -15.14
CA VAL A 49 30.53 -44.35 -15.87
C VAL A 49 30.37 -43.20 -16.85
N GLU A 50 30.78 -42.04 -16.34
CA GLU A 50 31.73 -41.06 -16.91
C GLU A 50 31.69 -40.71 -18.40
N GLU A 51 31.65 -39.41 -18.69
CA GLU A 51 32.87 -38.72 -19.14
C GLU A 51 32.96 -37.32 -18.53
N ALA A 52 34.17 -37.07 -18.00
CA ALA A 52 34.67 -35.80 -17.53
C ALA A 52 35.43 -35.09 -18.67
N ALA A 53 35.30 -33.76 -18.74
CA ALA A 53 36.34 -32.81 -19.20
C ALA A 53 35.75 -31.39 -19.08
N THR A 54 36.10 -30.57 -18.09
CA THR A 54 37.33 -29.77 -17.96
C THR A 54 37.46 -28.72 -19.08
N GLU A 55 37.33 -27.43 -18.72
CA GLU A 55 38.23 -26.29 -19.01
C GLU A 55 37.67 -25.11 -18.17
N GLU A 56 38.16 -24.89 -16.95
CA GLU A 56 39.17 -23.90 -16.53
C GLU A 56 38.74 -22.41 -16.59
N PRO A 57 39.19 -21.61 -15.60
CA PRO A 57 38.68 -20.28 -15.29
C PRO A 57 39.39 -19.19 -16.11
N ALA A 58 38.67 -18.15 -16.48
CA ALA A 58 39.28 -16.91 -16.95
C ALA A 58 39.21 -15.85 -15.84
N GLU A 59 40.26 -15.82 -15.02
CA GLU A 59 40.75 -14.58 -14.42
C GLU A 59 41.45 -13.77 -15.52
N GLU A 60 41.18 -12.47 -15.62
CA GLU A 60 41.98 -11.39 -16.24
C GLU A 60 41.06 -10.15 -16.29
N GLU A 61 41.37 -8.93 -15.83
CA GLU A 61 42.54 -8.34 -15.18
C GLU A 61 42.05 -7.19 -14.29
N MET A 62 42.83 -6.90 -13.25
CA MET A 62 42.79 -5.63 -12.54
C MET A 62 43.31 -4.51 -13.43
N ALA A 63 42.57 -3.41 -13.52
CA ALA A 63 43.14 -2.11 -13.83
C ALA A 63 42.81 -1.16 -12.67
N GLU A 64 43.76 -1.08 -11.75
CA GLU A 64 43.95 0.05 -10.86
C GLU A 64 44.15 1.30 -11.73
N GLU A 65 43.34 2.33 -11.57
CA GLU A 65 43.73 3.70 -11.93
C GLU A 65 43.79 4.57 -10.68
N GLU A 66 44.81 5.43 -10.71
CA GLU A 66 45.48 6.04 -9.60
C GLU A 66 44.68 7.14 -8.89
N VAL A 67 44.83 7.16 -7.56
CA VAL A 67 45.20 8.32 -6.75
C VAL A 67 45.14 9.69 -7.44
N MET A 68 44.27 10.57 -6.93
CA MET A 68 44.70 11.91 -6.56
C MET A 68 43.88 12.44 -5.38
N GLU A 69 44.58 12.67 -4.27
CA GLU A 69 44.17 13.56 -3.19
C GLU A 69 43.98 14.97 -3.77
N GLU A 70 42.90 15.68 -3.41
CA GLU A 70 43.01 17.13 -3.25
C GLU A 70 42.00 17.65 -2.21
N GLU A 71 42.58 18.04 -1.07
CA GLU A 71 42.23 19.11 -0.14
C GLU A 71 40.76 19.33 0.30
N ALA A 72 40.54 19.07 1.59
CA ALA A 72 39.84 20.05 2.43
C ALA A 72 40.79 21.26 2.67
N PRO A 73 40.26 22.48 2.85
CA PRO A 73 40.00 22.87 4.23
C PRO A 73 38.71 23.69 4.44
N ALA A 74 38.40 23.80 5.72
CA ALA A 74 37.32 24.54 6.34
C ALA A 74 37.42 26.06 6.16
N ASP A 75 36.26 26.74 6.21
CA ASP A 75 36.10 28.11 6.71
C ASP A 75 34.61 28.26 7.04
N GLU A 76 34.23 28.21 8.32
CA GLU A 76 34.13 29.33 9.27
C GLU A 76 32.71 29.88 9.34
N ALA A 77 32.30 30.07 10.60
CA ALA A 77 31.01 30.49 11.06
C ALA A 77 30.57 31.85 10.53
N SER A 78 29.26 32.05 10.42
CA SER A 78 28.68 33.31 10.86
C SER A 78 27.23 33.11 11.30
N ALA A 79 27.06 33.21 12.62
CA ALA A 79 25.80 33.47 13.27
C ALA A 79 25.50 34.98 13.23
N GLU A 80 24.21 35.33 13.17
CA GLU A 80 23.52 36.56 13.65
C GLU A 80 22.26 36.72 12.77
N GLU A 81 21.04 37.00 13.24
CA GLU A 81 20.36 37.06 14.53
C GLU A 81 18.83 37.09 14.22
N PRO A 82 17.94 36.89 15.22
CA PRO A 82 16.50 36.79 15.03
C PRO A 82 15.77 38.13 15.20
N ALA A 83 14.74 38.35 14.38
CA ALA A 83 13.62 39.27 14.62
C ALA A 83 12.52 38.85 13.63
N GLY A 84 11.28 38.54 13.98
CA GLY A 84 10.46 39.11 15.04
C GLY A 84 9.19 39.58 14.34
N ASP A 85 8.04 39.08 14.82
CA ASP A 85 6.67 39.54 14.50
C ASP A 85 6.23 39.48 13.02
N GLU A 86 5.19 38.69 12.74
CA GLU A 86 3.83 39.23 12.70
C GLU A 86 2.83 38.11 13.03
N ALA A 87 2.02 38.38 14.03
CA ALA A 87 0.78 37.68 14.28
C ALA A 87 -0.22 37.96 13.15
N SER A 88 -1.18 37.03 13.02
CA SER A 88 -2.51 37.27 12.44
C SER A 88 -2.62 37.28 10.92
N ALA A 89 -2.88 36.11 10.36
CA ALA A 89 -4.14 35.90 9.64
C ALA A 89 -4.52 34.41 9.71
N GLU A 90 -5.60 34.10 10.42
CA GLU A 90 -6.48 32.99 10.03
C GLU A 90 -6.98 33.33 8.61
N GLU A 91 -6.25 32.93 7.59
CA GLU A 91 -6.79 32.80 6.24
C GLU A 91 -7.45 31.42 6.13
N PRO A 92 -8.64 31.31 5.52
CA PRO A 92 -9.26 30.02 5.31
C PRO A 92 -8.29 29.15 4.52
N ALA A 93 -8.02 27.95 5.04
CA ALA A 93 -7.23 26.93 4.37
C ALA A 93 -7.60 26.93 2.89
N ALA A 94 -6.60 27.21 2.06
CA ALA A 94 -6.74 27.37 0.64
C ALA A 94 -7.55 26.20 0.07
N GLU A 95 -8.78 26.48 -0.38
CA GLU A 95 -9.51 25.68 -1.36
C GLU A 95 -8.80 25.75 -2.71
N GLU A 96 -7.49 25.48 -2.76
CA GLU A 96 -6.85 25.03 -3.98
C GLU A 96 -7.20 23.55 -4.12
N GLY A 97 -8.47 23.35 -4.49
CA GLY A 97 -9.06 22.04 -4.74
C GLY A 97 -8.14 21.26 -5.64
N ALA A 98 -7.71 20.10 -5.16
CA ALA A 98 -7.06 19.13 -6.01
C ALA A 98 -8.04 18.79 -7.13
N VAL A 99 -7.77 19.33 -8.32
CA VAL A 99 -8.55 19.10 -9.53
C VAL A 99 -8.81 17.61 -9.63
N GLY A 100 -10.07 17.17 -9.66
CA GLY A 100 -10.45 15.77 -9.77
C GLY A 100 -10.81 15.03 -8.46
N PHE A 101 -10.66 15.64 -7.28
CA PHE A 101 -11.12 15.05 -6.01
C PHE A 101 -12.54 15.49 -5.58
N GLY A 102 -13.21 16.31 -6.39
CA GLY A 102 -14.56 16.82 -6.08
C GLY A 102 -14.61 17.55 -4.75
N ASP A 103 -15.60 17.23 -3.91
CA ASP A 103 -15.80 17.83 -2.58
C ASP A 103 -14.96 17.16 -1.48
N MET A 104 -14.03 16.25 -1.83
CA MET A 104 -13.23 15.57 -0.83
C MET A 104 -12.21 16.51 -0.19
N GLN A 105 -12.16 16.49 1.13
CA GLN A 105 -11.19 17.24 1.90
C GLN A 105 -9.77 16.69 1.67
N MET A 106 -8.79 17.59 1.47
CA MET A 106 -7.40 17.22 1.16
C MET A 106 -6.42 17.39 2.33
N SER A 107 -6.88 17.86 3.48
CA SER A 107 -6.08 18.09 4.70
C SER A 107 -6.98 18.05 5.96
N GLY A 108 -6.39 18.01 7.15
CA GLY A 108 -7.15 17.97 8.41
C GLY A 108 -7.59 16.57 8.78
N THR A 109 -8.75 16.39 9.44
CA THR A 109 -9.22 15.06 9.87
C THR A 109 -10.31 14.55 8.94
N ASP A 110 -10.13 13.33 8.46
CA ASP A 110 -11.12 12.65 7.65
C ASP A 110 -12.38 12.32 8.47
N PRO A 111 -13.58 12.73 8.03
CA PRO A 111 -14.81 12.55 8.81
C PRO A 111 -15.24 11.08 8.92
N ASP A 112 -14.85 10.23 7.98
CA ASP A 112 -15.29 8.82 7.93
C ASP A 112 -14.40 7.93 8.80
N THR A 113 -13.09 8.16 8.78
CA THR A 113 -12.09 7.35 9.49
C THR A 113 -11.59 7.98 10.79
N GLY A 114 -11.72 9.30 10.95
CA GLY A 114 -11.14 10.05 12.05
C GLY A 114 -9.61 10.19 12.00
N LEU A 115 -8.98 9.76 10.89
CA LEU A 115 -7.54 9.84 10.67
C LEU A 115 -7.15 11.20 10.08
N GLU A 116 -5.91 11.62 10.32
CA GLU A 116 -5.37 12.82 9.69
C GLU A 116 -5.14 12.59 8.18
N ILE A 117 -5.48 13.59 7.37
CA ILE A 117 -5.31 13.58 5.92
C ILE A 117 -4.05 14.37 5.59
N ASN A 118 -3.14 13.73 4.86
CA ASN A 118 -1.88 14.31 4.37
C ASN A 118 -1.14 15.12 5.47
N PRO A 119 -0.79 14.49 6.61
CA PRO A 119 -0.10 15.19 7.69
C PRO A 119 1.22 15.78 7.21
N ASP A 120 1.59 16.93 7.79
CA ASP A 120 2.85 17.63 7.48
C ASP A 120 4.09 16.86 7.97
N THR A 121 3.92 16.04 9.00
CA THR A 121 4.97 15.21 9.59
C THR A 121 4.44 13.81 9.83
N VAL A 122 5.22 12.80 9.45
CA VAL A 122 4.90 11.38 9.66
C VAL A 122 6.00 10.76 10.51
N GLN A 123 5.60 10.02 11.55
CA GLN A 123 6.47 9.29 12.46
C GLN A 123 6.24 7.77 12.32
N PRO A 124 7.26 6.93 12.61
CA PRO A 124 7.07 5.49 12.72
C PRO A 124 5.95 5.15 13.71
N GLY A 125 5.02 4.28 13.30
CA GLY A 125 3.84 3.91 14.06
C GLY A 125 2.58 4.68 13.69
N ASP A 126 2.70 5.72 12.85
CA ASP A 126 1.54 6.52 12.43
C ASP A 126 0.65 5.76 11.45
N THR A 127 -0.65 6.08 11.51
CA THR A 127 -1.65 5.69 10.52
C THR A 127 -2.41 6.94 10.10
N PHE A 128 -2.48 7.19 8.79
CA PHE A 128 -3.06 8.42 8.24
C PHE A 128 -3.63 8.17 6.84
N ILE A 129 -4.41 9.12 6.32
CA ILE A 129 -4.95 9.06 4.96
C ILE A 129 -4.04 9.87 4.02
N ALA A 130 -3.56 9.26 2.95
CA ALA A 130 -2.99 9.99 1.82
C ALA A 130 -4.05 10.22 0.74
N ARG A 131 -4.22 11.48 0.34
CA ARG A 131 -5.06 11.91 -0.80
C ARG A 131 -4.23 12.73 -1.76
N GLY A 132 -4.10 12.28 -2.99
CA GLY A 132 -3.29 13.01 -3.96
C GLY A 132 -3.12 12.30 -5.29
N ILE A 133 -2.25 12.85 -6.13
CA ILE A 133 -2.06 12.37 -7.49
C ILE A 133 -0.97 11.31 -7.52
N VAL A 134 -1.21 10.21 -8.22
CA VAL A 134 -0.19 9.21 -8.51
C VAL A 134 0.81 9.79 -9.51
N ILE A 135 2.02 10.08 -9.06
CA ILE A 135 3.09 10.67 -9.88
C ILE A 135 4.12 9.63 -10.35
N SER A 136 4.16 8.45 -9.73
CA SER A 136 4.97 7.33 -10.17
C SER A 136 4.38 6.02 -9.66
N MET A 137 4.72 4.91 -10.33
CA MET A 137 4.26 3.58 -9.98
C MET A 137 5.30 2.53 -10.39
N ASN A 138 5.48 1.52 -9.55
CA ASN A 138 6.14 0.27 -9.90
C ASN A 138 5.11 -0.85 -9.74
N LEU A 139 4.63 -1.36 -10.87
CA LEU A 139 3.57 -2.37 -10.90
C LEU A 139 4.10 -3.80 -10.79
N THR A 140 5.40 -3.99 -10.53
CA THR A 140 6.04 -5.32 -10.46
C THR A 140 6.59 -5.57 -9.06
N PRO A 141 6.13 -6.61 -8.35
CA PRO A 141 5.09 -7.57 -8.77
C PRO A 141 3.68 -6.98 -8.70
N ILE A 142 2.75 -7.49 -9.53
CA ILE A 142 1.35 -7.01 -9.55
C ILE A 142 0.57 -7.33 -8.27
N THR A 143 1.11 -8.22 -7.43
CA THR A 143 0.53 -8.64 -6.16
C THR A 143 0.85 -7.67 -5.02
N GLU A 144 1.94 -6.91 -5.14
CA GLU A 144 2.38 -5.92 -4.16
C GLU A 144 2.99 -4.71 -4.88
N PRO A 145 2.20 -3.99 -5.68
CA PRO A 145 2.70 -2.87 -6.45
C PRO A 145 3.01 -1.69 -5.53
N GLU A 146 3.90 -0.81 -5.98
CA GLU A 146 4.24 0.41 -5.28
C GLU A 146 3.75 1.65 -6.03
N PHE A 147 3.22 2.60 -5.28
CA PHE A 147 2.75 3.89 -5.79
C PHE A 147 3.50 5.02 -5.09
N LEU A 148 3.75 6.11 -5.82
CA LEU A 148 4.19 7.38 -5.27
C LEU A 148 3.05 8.39 -5.44
N ILE A 149 2.41 8.73 -4.33
CA ILE A 149 1.30 9.69 -4.26
C ILE A 149 1.86 11.05 -3.85
N GLN A 150 1.49 12.10 -4.57
CA GLN A 150 1.80 13.48 -4.19
C GLN A 150 0.53 14.20 -3.72
N ALA A 151 0.54 14.64 -2.46
CA ALA A 151 -0.51 15.47 -1.89
C ALA A 151 -0.45 16.91 -2.43
N PRO A 152 -1.54 17.70 -2.32
CA PRO A 152 -1.57 19.09 -2.76
C PRO A 152 -0.53 20.00 -2.09
N SER A 153 -0.17 19.71 -0.83
CA SER A 153 0.90 20.40 -0.11
C SER A 153 2.29 20.14 -0.70
N GLY A 154 2.42 19.18 -1.61
CA GLY A 154 3.69 18.75 -2.22
C GLY A 154 4.34 17.55 -1.53
N SER A 155 3.84 17.13 -0.35
CA SER A 155 4.26 15.92 0.35
C SER A 155 4.12 14.69 -0.54
N LYS A 156 5.09 13.77 -0.45
CA LYS A 156 5.15 12.57 -1.27
C LYS A 156 5.15 11.33 -0.40
N TYR A 157 4.27 10.40 -0.70
CA TYR A 157 4.11 9.14 0.02
C TYR A 157 4.41 7.99 -0.93
N ARG A 158 5.52 7.27 -0.67
CA ARG A 158 5.79 5.98 -1.33
C ARG A 158 5.11 4.89 -0.52
N ILE A 159 4.23 4.15 -1.16
CA ILE A 159 3.45 3.10 -0.53
C ILE A 159 3.56 1.79 -1.31
N ARG A 160 3.65 0.68 -0.59
CA ARG A 160 3.36 -0.66 -1.11
C ARG A 160 1.91 -0.98 -0.84
N THR A 161 1.24 -1.55 -1.83
CA THR A 161 -0.23 -1.61 -1.87
C THR A 161 -0.76 -3.02 -2.05
N GLN A 162 -2.08 -3.19 -1.93
CA GLN A 162 -2.76 -4.46 -2.25
C GLN A 162 -2.59 -4.84 -3.74
N PRO A 163 -2.89 -6.09 -4.14
CA PRO A 163 -2.80 -6.53 -5.54
C PRO A 163 -3.55 -5.59 -6.50
N LEU A 164 -3.04 -5.41 -7.72
CA LEU A 164 -3.70 -4.56 -8.72
C LEU A 164 -5.15 -4.98 -9.01
N THR A 165 -5.45 -6.27 -8.88
CA THR A 165 -6.81 -6.84 -9.05
C THR A 165 -7.77 -6.45 -7.94
N ASP A 166 -7.27 -5.86 -6.87
CA ASP A 166 -8.05 -5.40 -5.71
C ASP A 166 -8.06 -3.86 -5.60
N ILE A 167 -7.50 -3.16 -6.60
CA ILE A 167 -7.57 -1.71 -6.70
C ILE A 167 -8.73 -1.33 -7.64
N TYR A 168 -9.65 -0.51 -7.13
CA TYR A 168 -10.84 -0.05 -7.84
C TYR A 168 -10.90 1.47 -7.84
N PHE A 169 -11.66 2.03 -8.76
CA PHE A 169 -12.11 3.41 -8.67
C PHE A 169 -13.22 3.55 -7.62
N ILE A 170 -13.44 4.78 -7.13
CA ILE A 170 -14.55 5.10 -6.21
C ILE A 170 -15.91 4.63 -6.76
N ASP A 171 -16.11 4.66 -8.08
CA ASP A 171 -17.35 4.21 -8.73
C ASP A 171 -17.47 2.67 -8.85
N GLY A 172 -16.47 1.93 -8.36
CA GLY A 172 -16.38 0.46 -8.42
C GLY A 172 -15.85 -0.09 -9.75
N SER A 173 -15.51 0.77 -10.72
CA SER A 173 -14.83 0.33 -11.94
C SER A 173 -13.38 -0.05 -11.66
N GLN A 174 -12.75 -0.76 -12.59
CA GLN A 174 -11.39 -1.24 -12.44
C GLN A 174 -10.63 -1.18 -13.75
N TRP A 175 -9.34 -0.84 -13.64
CA TRP A 175 -8.38 -0.93 -14.73
C TRP A 175 -7.70 -2.30 -14.80
N GLN A 176 -7.40 -2.72 -16.02
CA GLN A 176 -6.45 -3.78 -16.26
C GLN A 176 -5.02 -3.29 -15.95
N ALA A 177 -4.10 -4.21 -15.63
CA ALA A 177 -2.73 -3.85 -15.25
C ALA A 177 -2.02 -2.94 -16.29
N PHE A 178 -2.28 -3.12 -17.59
CA PHE A 178 -1.69 -2.32 -18.66
C PHE A 178 -2.35 -0.93 -18.85
N GLU A 179 -3.44 -0.64 -18.14
CA GLU A 179 -4.21 0.60 -18.22
C GLU A 179 -3.81 1.61 -17.15
N PHE A 180 -3.09 1.20 -16.11
CA PHE A 180 -2.58 2.12 -15.08
C PHE A 180 -1.70 3.21 -15.70
N ARG A 181 -1.99 4.46 -15.32
CA ARG A 181 -1.27 5.67 -15.76
C ARG A 181 -1.03 6.57 -14.56
N GLN A 182 0.04 7.36 -14.64
CA GLN A 182 0.25 8.49 -13.74
C GLN A 182 -0.82 9.57 -14.00
N GLY A 183 -1.01 10.47 -13.04
CA GLY A 183 -1.98 11.56 -13.13
C GLY A 183 -3.38 11.21 -12.64
N VAL A 184 -3.62 9.96 -12.22
CA VAL A 184 -4.86 9.55 -11.56
C VAL A 184 -4.83 9.95 -10.09
N GLY A 185 -5.99 10.30 -9.51
CA GLY A 185 -6.11 10.51 -8.08
C GLY A 185 -6.07 9.18 -7.34
N ALA A 186 -5.55 9.19 -6.12
CA ALA A 186 -5.55 8.05 -5.23
C ALA A 186 -5.88 8.48 -3.79
N ILE A 187 -6.56 7.58 -3.10
CA ILE A 187 -6.85 7.64 -1.67
C ILE A 187 -6.33 6.35 -1.06
N ALA A 188 -5.58 6.44 0.03
CA ALA A 188 -4.97 5.29 0.69
C ALA A 188 -4.90 5.53 2.20
N THR A 189 -5.24 4.52 3.01
CA THR A 189 -4.87 4.49 4.42
C THR A 189 -3.45 3.96 4.53
N ILE A 190 -2.53 4.82 4.92
CA ILE A 190 -1.10 4.51 5.05
C ILE A 190 -0.81 4.14 6.50
N THR A 191 -0.17 2.99 6.69
CA THR A 191 0.44 2.62 7.97
C THR A 191 1.96 2.58 7.82
N LEU A 192 2.65 3.30 8.70
CA LEU A 192 4.11 3.19 8.84
C LEU A 192 4.40 2.35 10.08
N ASP A 193 5.17 1.27 9.92
CA ASP A 193 5.49 0.39 11.05
C ASP A 193 6.22 1.15 12.17
N ALA A 194 5.96 0.78 13.43
CA ALA A 194 6.57 1.44 14.59
C ALA A 194 8.11 1.26 14.65
N SER A 195 8.63 0.24 13.99
CA SER A 195 10.06 -0.04 13.84
C SER A 195 10.65 0.46 12.52
N ALA A 196 9.85 1.16 11.70
CA ALA A 196 10.28 1.67 10.40
C ALA A 196 11.46 2.65 10.52
N SER A 197 12.43 2.42 9.66
CA SER A 197 13.55 3.30 9.35
C SER A 197 13.21 4.21 8.17
N ALA A 198 14.09 5.18 7.89
CA ALA A 198 13.90 6.11 6.77
C ALA A 198 13.86 5.45 5.38
N SER A 199 14.34 4.20 5.24
CA SER A 199 14.30 3.44 3.99
C SER A 199 13.09 2.53 3.87
N ASP A 200 12.32 2.32 4.94
CA ASP A 200 11.18 1.43 4.91
C ASP A 200 10.01 2.07 4.15
N VAL A 201 9.32 1.23 3.38
CA VAL A 201 8.18 1.66 2.57
C VAL A 201 6.92 1.42 3.39
N ALA A 202 6.11 2.46 3.55
CA ALA A 202 4.82 2.34 4.22
C ALA A 202 3.87 1.44 3.42
N THR A 203 2.90 0.83 4.10
CA THR A 203 1.95 -0.10 3.48
C THR A 203 0.53 0.45 3.52
N SER A 204 -0.27 0.05 2.53
CA SER A 204 -1.71 0.30 2.47
C SER A 204 -2.39 -0.90 1.85
N ASP A 205 -3.52 -1.33 2.39
CA ASP A 205 -4.29 -2.46 1.86
C ASP A 205 -5.61 -2.03 1.20
N ASP A 206 -5.82 -0.72 1.07
CA ASP A 206 -7.10 -0.10 0.72
C ASP A 206 -6.97 1.06 -0.28
N VAL A 207 -5.97 1.02 -1.16
CA VAL A 207 -5.82 2.03 -2.21
C VAL A 207 -7.04 2.03 -3.15
N VAL A 208 -7.67 3.18 -3.30
CA VAL A 208 -8.77 3.44 -4.23
C VAL A 208 -8.38 4.57 -5.17
N LEU A 209 -8.75 4.44 -6.44
CA LEU A 209 -8.47 5.43 -7.48
C LEU A 209 -9.61 6.43 -7.65
N VAL A 210 -9.26 7.64 -8.04
CA VAL A 210 -10.18 8.73 -8.33
C VAL A 210 -9.96 9.17 -9.77
N MET A 211 -11.03 9.13 -10.57
CA MET A 211 -11.00 9.67 -11.92
C MET A 211 -10.91 11.19 -11.84
N MET A 212 -9.87 11.72 -12.48
CA MET A 212 -9.65 13.15 -12.54
C MET A 212 -10.37 13.69 -13.78
N GLU A 213 -11.26 14.66 -13.60
CA GLU A 213 -12.00 15.32 -14.68
C GLU A 213 -11.15 16.29 -15.50
#